data_AF-A0A1E7F4Z9-F1
#
_entry.id   AF-A0A1E7F4Z9-F1
#
_cell.length_a   1.000
_cell.length_b   1.000
_cell.length_c   1.000
_cell.angle_alpha   90.00
_cell.angle_beta   90.00
_cell.angle_gamma   90.00
#
_symmetry.space_group_name_H-M   'P 1'
#
loop_
_entity.id
_entity.type
_entity.pdbx_description
1 polymer ?
#
loop_
_entity_poly.entity_id
_entity_poly.type
_entity_poly.pdbx_seq_one_letter_code
_entity_poly.pdbx_strand_id
1 'polypeptide(L)'
;MKNLLEEIYLQHHKKLESLNIIYRSFTSIFGSGAYQGEGKELNTLVNKAKMVVGFPQDYEVVPQSKNYNAYDSQDTSCGTNAGGSVSGNGRTQFIGGTIKCNPEGIDFMGDKMYAKAQSHEISLLVGQLVKFSNVLNTLFGLQTTIDDKGSGQNGTHLLPRRINLRFLADYRNLFFLFFIWICRIILS
;
A
#
# COMPACT_ATOMS: atom_id res chain seq x y z
N MET A 1 -0.80 52.71 -19.61
CA MET A 1 -1.40 51.45 -20.11
C MET A 1 -0.40 50.38 -20.53
N LYS A 2 0.75 50.71 -21.13
CA LYS A 2 1.78 49.69 -21.50
C LYS A 2 2.31 48.88 -20.30
N ASN A 3 2.52 49.51 -19.14
CA ASN A 3 3.07 48.84 -17.95
C ASN A 3 2.14 47.76 -17.34
N LEU A 4 0.82 47.90 -17.49
CA LEU A 4 -0.13 46.97 -16.88
C LEU A 4 -0.20 45.66 -17.66
N LEU A 5 -0.02 45.73 -18.98
CA LEU A 5 0.04 44.54 -19.85
C LEU A 5 1.32 43.75 -19.60
N GLU A 6 2.43 44.44 -19.34
CA GLU A 6 3.73 43.83 -19.02
C GLU A 6 3.72 43.12 -17.67
N GLU A 7 3.06 43.70 -16.66
CA GLU A 7 2.92 43.09 -15.33
C GLU A 7 2.02 41.84 -15.35
N ILE A 8 0.90 41.88 -16.09
CA ILE A 8 0.04 40.71 -16.29
C ILE A 8 0.80 39.58 -17.01
N TYR A 9 1.58 39.93 -18.04
CA TYR A 9 2.38 38.95 -18.77
C TYR A 9 3.44 38.29 -17.86
N LEU A 10 4.13 39.07 -17.04
CA LEU A 10 5.12 38.59 -16.08
C LEU A 10 4.51 37.67 -15.02
N GLN A 11 3.33 38.00 -14.49
CA GLN A 11 2.64 37.13 -13.54
C GLN A 11 2.19 35.81 -14.17
N HIS A 12 1.67 35.84 -15.40
CA HIS A 12 1.26 34.64 -16.11
C HIS A 12 2.46 33.72 -16.40
N HIS A 13 3.60 34.29 -16.80
CA HIS A 13 4.81 33.52 -17.07
C HIS A 13 5.39 32.87 -15.81
N LYS A 14 5.41 33.58 -14.67
CA LYS A 14 5.81 33.00 -13.37
C LYS A 14 4.91 31.83 -12.94
N LYS A 15 3.61 31.92 -13.23
CA LYS A 15 2.64 30.86 -12.89
C LYS A 15 2.80 29.62 -13.78
N LEU A 16 3.14 29.82 -15.06
CA LEU A 16 3.46 28.71 -15.97
C LEU A 16 4.77 28.01 -15.58
N GLU A 17 5.76 28.76 -15.11
CA GLU A 17 7.06 28.21 -14.71
C GLU A 17 6.94 27.35 -13.44
N SER A 18 6.14 27.77 -12.45
CA SER A 18 5.87 26.97 -11.25
C SER A 18 5.11 25.68 -11.55
N LEU A 19 4.15 25.72 -12.49
CA LEU A 19 3.44 24.53 -12.97
C LEU A 19 4.40 23.55 -13.69
N ASN A 20 5.36 24.07 -14.44
CA ASN A 20 6.34 23.23 -15.14
C ASN A 20 7.32 22.54 -14.18
N ILE A 21 7.73 23.21 -13.09
CA ILE A 21 8.54 22.60 -12.02
C ILE A 21 7.78 21.46 -11.32
N ILE A 22 6.48 21.65 -11.08
CA ILE A 22 5.63 20.60 -10.51
C ILE A 22 5.52 19.44 -11.50
N TYR A 23 5.21 19.68 -12.76
CA TYR A 23 5.10 18.62 -13.78
C TYR A 23 6.41 17.83 -13.97
N ARG A 24 7.56 18.51 -13.92
CA ARG A 24 8.89 17.90 -14.01
C ARG A 24 9.24 17.06 -12.77
N SER A 25 8.82 17.50 -11.60
CA SER A 25 8.94 16.74 -10.35
C SER A 25 8.03 15.51 -10.33
N PHE A 26 6.81 15.63 -10.88
CA PHE A 26 5.92 14.50 -11.08
C PHE A 26 6.57 13.50 -12.06
N THR A 27 6.95 13.92 -13.27
CA THR A 27 7.52 13.02 -14.27
C THR A 27 8.84 12.35 -13.86
N SER A 28 9.69 12.97 -13.03
CA SER A 28 10.89 12.28 -12.49
C SER A 28 10.57 11.26 -11.39
N ILE A 29 9.48 11.45 -10.65
CA ILE A 29 8.99 10.52 -9.62
C ILE A 29 8.15 9.38 -10.25
N PHE A 30 7.48 9.64 -11.38
CA PHE A 30 6.60 8.70 -12.10
C PHE A 30 7.24 8.05 -13.34
N GLY A 31 8.51 8.37 -13.65
CA GLY A 31 9.22 7.84 -14.81
C GLY A 31 9.59 6.36 -14.68
N SER A 32 8.71 5.48 -15.21
CA SER A 32 8.88 4.14 -15.82
C SER A 32 9.98 3.14 -15.36
N GLY A 33 10.67 3.33 -14.24
CA GLY A 33 11.79 2.48 -13.83
C GLY A 33 11.46 1.37 -12.82
N ALA A 34 10.34 1.48 -12.09
CA ALA A 34 10.09 0.62 -10.93
C ALA A 34 9.56 -0.80 -11.28
N TYR A 35 8.85 -0.97 -12.39
CA TYR A 35 8.18 -2.25 -12.68
C TYR A 35 9.04 -3.27 -13.45
N GLN A 36 10.15 -2.84 -14.07
CA GLN A 36 11.02 -3.74 -14.84
C GLN A 36 12.14 -4.37 -13.98
N GLY A 37 12.31 -3.92 -12.74
CA GLY A 37 13.30 -4.43 -11.78
C GLY A 37 12.79 -5.57 -10.89
N GLU A 38 11.50 -5.63 -10.59
CA GLU A 38 10.93 -6.60 -9.64
C GLU A 38 11.16 -8.05 -10.07
N GLY A 39 11.07 -8.37 -11.37
CA GLY A 39 11.30 -9.73 -11.87
C GLY A 39 12.75 -10.20 -11.72
N LYS A 40 13.72 -9.28 -11.78
CA LYS A 40 15.14 -9.61 -11.57
C LYS A 40 15.42 -9.80 -10.08
N GLU A 41 14.87 -8.91 -9.24
CA GLU A 41 15.06 -8.95 -7.80
C GLU A 41 14.43 -10.22 -7.19
N LEU A 42 13.23 -10.58 -7.63
CA LEU A 42 12.54 -11.82 -7.25
C LEU A 42 13.37 -13.07 -7.59
N ASN A 43 13.97 -13.13 -8.79
CA ASN A 43 14.81 -14.26 -9.19
C ASN A 43 16.07 -14.37 -8.31
N THR A 44 16.70 -13.25 -7.93
CA THR A 44 17.80 -13.26 -6.95
C THR A 44 17.36 -13.78 -5.59
N LEU A 45 16.16 -13.41 -5.13
CA LEU A 45 15.62 -13.83 -3.85
C LEU A 45 15.32 -15.33 -3.84
N VAL A 46 14.71 -15.84 -4.91
CA VAL A 46 14.43 -17.27 -5.11
C VAL A 46 15.73 -18.07 -5.15
N ASN A 47 16.76 -17.60 -5.86
CA ASN A 47 18.05 -18.27 -5.91
C ASN A 47 18.75 -18.30 -4.54
N LYS A 48 18.68 -17.22 -3.76
CA LYS A 48 19.19 -17.22 -2.38
C LYS A 48 18.43 -18.19 -1.48
N ALA A 49 17.10 -18.23 -1.58
CA ALA A 49 16.28 -19.18 -0.82
C ALA A 49 16.60 -20.63 -1.19
N LYS A 50 16.77 -20.94 -2.48
CA LYS A 50 17.18 -22.27 -2.96
C LYS A 50 18.52 -22.71 -2.34
N MET A 51 19.50 -21.80 -2.26
CA MET A 51 20.81 -22.10 -1.65
C MET A 51 20.71 -22.40 -0.15
N VAL A 52 19.89 -21.64 0.60
CA VAL A 52 19.75 -21.82 2.06
C VAL A 52 19.05 -23.12 2.40
N VAL A 53 18.05 -23.52 1.61
CA VAL A 53 17.21 -24.68 1.90
C VAL A 53 17.73 -25.96 1.22
N GLY A 54 18.77 -25.86 0.39
CA GLY A 54 19.37 -27.01 -0.31
C GLY A 54 18.48 -27.58 -1.42
N PHE A 55 17.64 -26.74 -2.05
CA PHE A 55 16.79 -27.19 -3.15
C PHE A 55 17.62 -27.45 -4.44
N PRO A 56 17.24 -28.44 -5.26
CA PRO A 56 17.84 -28.66 -6.57
C PRO A 56 17.75 -27.41 -7.46
N GLN A 57 18.82 -27.08 -8.17
CA GLN A 57 18.87 -25.84 -8.97
C GLN A 57 17.90 -25.86 -10.15
N ASP A 58 17.60 -27.05 -10.65
CA ASP A 58 16.64 -27.39 -11.70
C ASP A 58 15.18 -27.40 -11.25
N TYR A 59 14.90 -27.18 -9.95
CA TYR A 59 13.53 -27.08 -9.46
C TYR A 59 12.84 -25.81 -10.00
N GLU A 60 12.01 -25.96 -11.02
CA GLU A 60 11.17 -24.89 -11.55
C GLU A 60 9.93 -24.71 -10.67
N VAL A 61 9.80 -23.55 -10.03
CA VAL A 61 8.58 -23.19 -9.32
C VAL A 61 7.56 -22.80 -10.37
N VAL A 62 6.82 -23.77 -10.89
CA VAL A 62 5.75 -23.51 -11.84
C VAL A 62 4.65 -22.74 -11.08
N PRO A 63 4.36 -21.47 -11.43
CA PRO A 63 3.24 -20.77 -10.84
C PRO A 63 1.99 -21.58 -11.20
N GLN A 64 1.21 -22.01 -10.20
CA GLN A 64 0.02 -22.82 -10.43
C GLN A 64 -0.86 -22.12 -11.47
N SER A 65 -0.87 -22.68 -12.69
CA SER A 65 -1.73 -22.23 -13.76
C SER A 65 -3.17 -22.33 -13.28
N LYS A 66 -3.95 -21.26 -13.49
CA LYS A 66 -5.33 -21.04 -13.02
C LYS A 66 -6.35 -22.06 -13.58
N ASN A 67 -6.20 -23.34 -13.26
CA ASN A 67 -7.18 -24.40 -13.52
C ASN A 67 -7.27 -25.31 -12.30
N TYR A 68 -7.73 -24.76 -11.18
CA TYR A 68 -8.29 -25.57 -10.10
C TYR A 68 -9.79 -25.38 -10.12
N ASN A 69 -10.48 -26.41 -10.58
CA ASN A 69 -11.92 -26.57 -10.39
C ASN A 69 -12.22 -26.41 -8.90
N ALA A 70 -13.11 -25.47 -8.59
CA ALA A 70 -13.54 -25.16 -7.25
C ALA A 70 -14.20 -26.38 -6.61
N TYR A 71 -13.48 -27.10 -5.76
CA TYR A 71 -14.10 -27.85 -4.68
C TYR A 71 -14.31 -26.88 -3.53
N ASP A 72 -15.58 -26.54 -3.34
CA ASP A 72 -16.16 -25.74 -2.27
C ASP A 72 -15.72 -26.31 -0.92
N SER A 73 -14.58 -25.83 -0.42
CA SER A 73 -14.04 -26.19 0.88
C SER A 73 -14.46 -25.07 1.81
N GLN A 74 -15.44 -25.36 2.66
CA GLN A 74 -15.88 -24.48 3.74
C GLN A 74 -14.66 -23.81 4.38
N ASP A 75 -14.63 -22.47 4.34
CA ASP A 75 -13.61 -21.61 4.92
C ASP A 75 -13.44 -21.94 6.41
N THR A 76 -12.59 -22.93 6.70
CA THR A 76 -12.17 -23.25 8.04
C THR A 76 -11.02 -22.31 8.30
N SER A 77 -11.33 -21.16 8.91
CA SER A 77 -10.32 -20.16 9.26
C SER A 77 -9.18 -20.87 10.00
N CYS A 78 -7.97 -20.67 9.50
CA CYS A 78 -6.77 -21.31 10.03
C CYS A 78 -6.64 -20.87 11.49
N GLY A 79 -6.93 -21.77 12.44
CA GLY A 79 -7.02 -21.45 13.86
C GLY A 79 -5.72 -20.80 14.35
N THR A 80 -5.74 -19.47 14.45
CA THR A 80 -4.63 -18.65 14.93
C THR A 80 -4.77 -18.46 16.43
N ASN A 81 -3.68 -18.68 17.16
CA ASN A 81 -3.64 -18.31 18.57
C ASN A 81 -3.55 -16.77 18.67
N ALA A 82 -4.05 -16.20 19.76
CA ALA A 82 -3.89 -14.77 20.07
C ALA A 82 -2.38 -14.43 20.07
N GLY A 83 -1.92 -13.73 19.03
CA GLY A 83 -0.49 -13.48 18.78
C GLY A 83 -0.02 -13.83 17.37
N GLY A 84 -0.89 -14.33 16.48
CA GLY A 84 -0.55 -14.56 15.07
C GLY A 84 0.28 -15.84 14.81
N SER A 85 0.55 -16.63 15.85
CA SER A 85 1.16 -17.95 15.68
C SER A 85 0.12 -18.98 15.24
N VAL A 86 0.46 -19.77 14.23
CA VAL A 86 -0.37 -20.90 13.76
C VAL A 86 -0.48 -21.93 14.88
N SER A 87 -1.71 -22.32 15.25
CA SER A 87 -1.95 -23.37 16.26
C SER A 87 -1.35 -24.72 15.81
N GLY A 88 -1.11 -25.64 16.75
CA GLY A 88 -0.62 -26.99 16.43
C GLY A 88 -1.50 -27.71 15.39
N ASN A 89 -2.83 -27.52 15.49
CA ASN A 89 -3.79 -28.05 14.52
C ASN A 89 -3.74 -27.31 13.17
N GLY A 90 -3.54 -25.99 13.19
CA GLY A 90 -3.33 -25.23 11.95
C GLY A 90 -2.06 -25.67 11.20
N ARG A 91 -1.00 -26.07 11.91
CA ARG A 91 0.23 -26.60 11.29
C ARG A 91 0.00 -27.95 10.62
N THR A 92 -0.73 -28.86 11.25
CA THR A 92 -1.01 -30.17 10.66
C THR A 92 -1.93 -30.06 9.44
N GLN A 93 -2.89 -29.13 9.47
CA GLN A 93 -3.74 -28.81 8.32
C GLN A 93 -2.97 -28.13 7.17
N PHE A 94 -2.02 -27.25 7.50
CA PHE A 94 -1.13 -26.64 6.51
C PHE A 94 -0.23 -27.70 5.82
N ILE A 95 0.42 -28.55 6.61
CA ILE A 95 1.27 -29.64 6.08
C ILE A 95 0.43 -30.66 5.29
N GLY A 96 -0.80 -30.93 5.73
CA GLY A 96 -1.73 -31.82 5.04
C GLY A 96 -2.34 -31.24 3.76
N GLY A 97 -2.05 -29.98 3.41
CA GLY A 97 -2.59 -29.34 2.21
C GLY A 97 -4.10 -29.11 2.25
N THR A 98 -4.74 -29.25 3.42
CA THR A 98 -6.19 -29.10 3.57
C THR A 98 -6.63 -27.65 3.73
N ILE A 99 -5.69 -26.75 4.04
CA ILE A 99 -5.96 -25.31 4.11
C ILE A 99 -5.26 -24.59 2.96
N LYS A 100 -6.05 -23.86 2.18
CA LYS A 100 -5.55 -22.89 1.22
C LYS A 100 -5.21 -21.60 1.96
N CYS A 101 -3.92 -21.32 2.14
CA CYS A 101 -3.50 -20.01 2.62
C CYS A 101 -3.84 -18.95 1.59
N ASN A 102 -4.96 -18.25 1.78
CA ASN A 102 -5.24 -17.05 1.00
C ASN A 102 -4.35 -15.93 1.56
N PRO A 103 -3.40 -15.38 0.78
CA PRO A 103 -2.59 -14.25 1.23
C PRO A 103 -3.45 -13.02 1.61
N GLU A 104 -4.67 -12.92 1.08
CA GLU A 104 -5.62 -11.87 1.44
C GLU A 104 -6.25 -12.05 2.83
N GLY A 105 -6.24 -13.26 3.38
CA GLY A 105 -6.77 -13.59 4.70
C GLY A 105 -5.76 -13.46 5.84
N ILE A 106 -4.51 -13.09 5.54
CA ILE A 106 -3.50 -12.83 6.56
C ILE A 106 -3.67 -11.39 7.01
N ASP A 107 -4.20 -11.20 8.22
CA ASP A 107 -4.26 -9.89 8.84
C ASP A 107 -2.85 -9.28 8.93
N PHE A 108 -2.67 -8.11 8.30
CA PHE A 108 -1.39 -7.42 8.30
C PHE A 108 -1.03 -6.99 9.72
N MET A 109 0.03 -7.60 10.25
CA MET A 109 0.53 -7.33 11.59
C MET A 109 1.51 -6.14 11.53
N GLY A 110 0.97 -4.93 11.67
CA GLY A 110 1.75 -3.70 11.60
C GLY A 110 0.89 -2.44 11.43
N ASP A 111 1.53 -1.31 11.12
CA ASP A 111 0.81 -0.08 10.81
C ASP A 111 0.09 -0.22 9.46
N LYS A 112 -1.25 -0.25 9.50
CA LYS A 112 -2.13 -0.38 8.33
C LYS A 112 -1.82 0.66 7.24
N MET A 113 -1.21 1.80 7.58
CA MET A 113 -0.78 2.79 6.59
C MET A 113 0.26 2.22 5.61
N TYR A 114 1.17 1.36 6.08
CA TYR A 114 2.25 0.75 5.30
C TYR A 114 1.97 -0.68 4.82
N ALA A 115 0.74 -1.17 5.01
CA ALA A 115 0.34 -2.47 4.49
C ALA A 115 0.49 -2.53 2.96
N LYS A 116 0.60 -3.73 2.38
CA LYS A 116 0.60 -3.89 0.92
C LYS A 116 -0.69 -3.29 0.32
N ALA A 117 -0.60 -2.62 -0.83
CA ALA A 117 -1.77 -2.10 -1.53
C ALA A 117 -2.75 -3.24 -1.85
N GLN A 118 -4.02 -3.05 -1.51
CA GLN A 118 -5.08 -4.00 -1.79
C GLN A 118 -5.54 -3.86 -3.25
N SER A 119 -6.21 -4.89 -3.78
CA SER A 119 -6.69 -4.92 -5.18
C SER A 119 -7.63 -3.78 -5.54
N HIS A 120 -8.33 -3.21 -4.54
CA HIS A 120 -9.23 -2.07 -4.72
C HIS A 120 -8.59 -0.70 -4.47
N GLU A 121 -7.29 -0.67 -4.16
CA GLU A 121 -6.55 0.56 -3.96
C GLU A 121 -5.68 0.84 -5.19
N ILE A 122 -5.63 2.11 -5.61
CA ILE A 122 -4.72 2.53 -6.68
C ILE A 122 -3.31 2.60 -6.09
N SER A 123 -2.45 1.64 -6.43
CA SER A 123 -1.10 1.48 -5.84
C SER A 123 -0.25 2.75 -5.93
N LEU A 124 -0.31 3.48 -7.05
CA LEU A 124 0.38 4.77 -7.21
C LEU A 124 -0.13 5.84 -6.24
N LEU A 125 -1.44 5.84 -5.96
CA LEU A 125 -2.07 6.81 -5.09
C LEU A 125 -1.81 6.51 -3.62
N VAL A 126 -1.77 5.24 -3.23
CA VAL A 126 -1.39 4.81 -1.87
C VAL A 126 -0.05 5.42 -1.47
N GLY A 127 0.97 5.32 -2.33
CA GLY A 127 2.31 5.87 -2.03
C GLY A 127 2.30 7.38 -1.77
N GLN A 128 1.52 8.15 -2.53
CA GLN A 128 1.41 9.60 -2.34
C GLN A 128 0.62 9.95 -1.08
N LEU A 129 -0.48 9.24 -0.81
CA LEU A 129 -1.31 9.46 0.37
C LEU A 129 -0.57 9.12 1.66
N VAL A 130 0.28 8.08 1.66
CA VAL A 130 1.14 7.76 2.80
C VAL A 130 2.15 8.88 3.07
N LYS A 131 2.79 9.42 2.02
CA LYS A 131 3.71 10.57 2.18
C LYS A 131 2.98 11.80 2.73
N PHE A 132 1.82 12.12 2.16
CA PHE A 132 1.04 13.28 2.59
C PHE A 132 0.50 13.11 4.01
N SER A 133 0.04 11.90 4.35
CA SER A 133 -0.33 11.51 5.71
C SER A 133 0.84 11.71 6.69
N ASN A 134 2.06 11.27 6.34
CA ASN A 134 3.25 11.50 7.16
C ASN A 134 3.52 13.00 7.34
N VAL A 135 3.47 13.80 6.28
CA VAL A 135 3.66 15.27 6.37
C VAL A 135 2.63 15.90 7.32
N LEU A 136 1.35 15.52 7.21
CA LEU A 136 0.32 16.00 8.13
C LEU A 136 0.58 15.55 9.56
N ASN A 137 0.95 14.28 9.75
CA ASN A 137 1.26 13.75 11.07
C ASN A 137 2.47 14.46 11.70
N THR A 138 3.49 14.81 10.92
CA THR A 138 4.62 15.63 11.38
C THR A 138 4.15 17.05 11.72
N LEU A 139 3.35 17.67 10.86
CA LEU A 139 2.85 19.04 11.05
C LEU A 139 1.99 19.18 12.31
N PHE A 140 1.16 18.18 12.60
CA PHE A 140 0.30 18.15 13.78
C PHE A 140 0.97 17.56 15.03
N GLY A 141 2.25 17.19 14.97
CA GLY A 141 2.97 16.57 16.09
C GLY A 141 2.38 15.20 16.50
N LEU A 142 1.74 14.50 15.57
CA LEU A 142 1.11 13.18 15.75
C LEU A 142 2.08 12.02 15.48
N GLN A 143 3.34 12.33 15.16
CA GLN A 143 4.37 11.33 14.92
C GLN A 143 4.73 10.64 16.24
N THR A 144 4.14 9.47 16.50
CA THR A 144 4.62 8.59 17.57
C THR A 144 5.95 7.99 17.13
N THR A 145 7.06 8.49 17.68
CA THR A 145 8.37 7.83 17.57
C THR A 145 8.24 6.44 18.19
N ILE A 146 8.39 5.40 17.37
CA ILE A 146 8.26 3.99 17.78
C ILE A 146 9.46 3.55 18.65
N ASP A 147 10.38 4.47 18.98
CA ASP A 147 11.57 4.20 19.79
C ASP A 147 11.37 4.20 21.31
N ASP A 148 10.13 4.31 21.81
CA ASP A 148 9.85 4.03 23.22
C ASP A 148 9.78 2.52 23.47
N LYS A 149 10.95 1.88 23.35
CA LYS A 149 11.27 0.59 23.98
C LYS A 149 11.21 0.75 25.51
N GLY A 150 10.02 0.89 26.10
CA GLY A 150 9.98 1.06 27.55
C GLY A 150 8.63 1.17 28.24
N SER A 151 7.51 1.46 27.57
CA SER A 151 6.25 1.61 28.31
C SER A 151 5.43 0.32 28.29
N GLY A 152 5.88 -0.64 29.10
CA GLY A 152 4.99 -1.63 29.67
C GLY A 152 4.05 -0.92 30.65
N GLN A 153 2.96 -0.35 30.15
CA GLN A 153 1.85 0.06 31.01
C GLN A 153 0.51 -0.24 30.35
N ASN A 154 -0.34 -0.88 31.15
CA ASN A 154 -1.72 -1.28 30.93
C ASN A 154 -2.64 -0.06 30.67
N GLY A 155 -2.43 0.63 29.56
CA GLY A 155 -3.24 1.77 29.13
C GLY A 155 -3.95 1.43 27.83
N THR A 156 -5.27 1.48 27.87
CA THR A 156 -6.21 1.43 26.74
C THR A 156 -5.91 2.50 25.69
N HIS A 157 -4.84 2.34 24.90
CA HIS A 157 -4.58 3.21 23.75
C HIS A 157 -5.39 2.70 22.56
N LEU A 158 -6.71 2.91 22.71
CA LEU A 158 -7.69 2.84 21.64
C LEU A 158 -7.30 3.87 20.57
N LEU A 159 -6.88 3.33 19.43
CA LEU A 159 -6.63 3.99 18.15
C LEU A 159 -5.24 4.65 17.98
N PRO A 160 -4.55 4.37 16.86
CA PRO A 160 -3.38 5.14 16.48
C PRO A 160 -3.79 6.59 16.26
N ARG A 161 -3.22 7.51 17.04
CA ARG A 161 -3.42 8.96 16.90
C ARG A 161 -2.68 9.47 15.66
N ARG A 162 -2.92 8.87 14.50
CA ARG A 162 -2.31 9.22 13.21
C ARG A 162 -3.41 9.41 12.18
N ILE A 163 -3.32 10.49 11.42
CA ILE A 163 -4.20 10.75 10.28
C ILE A 163 -3.81 9.78 9.19
N ASN A 164 -4.66 8.79 8.88
CA ASN A 164 -4.44 7.89 7.77
C ASN A 164 -5.28 8.33 6.57
N LEU A 165 -4.63 8.80 5.49
CA LEU A 165 -5.30 9.23 4.27
C LEU A 165 -5.43 8.13 3.22
N ARG A 166 -4.93 6.93 3.51
CA ARG A 166 -4.94 5.80 2.58
C ARG A 166 -6.35 5.41 2.13
N PHE A 167 -7.39 5.69 2.92
CA PHE A 167 -8.77 5.44 2.51
C PHE A 167 -9.16 6.19 1.23
N LEU A 168 -8.52 7.32 0.89
CA LEU A 168 -8.72 8.00 -0.39
C LEU A 168 -8.17 7.20 -1.59
N ALA A 169 -7.31 6.21 -1.36
CA ALA A 169 -6.75 5.38 -2.41
C ALA A 169 -7.76 4.39 -2.98
N ASP A 170 -8.85 4.13 -2.25
CA ASP A 170 -9.94 3.27 -2.67
C ASP A 170 -10.69 3.92 -3.84
N TYR A 171 -10.75 3.23 -4.98
CA TYR A 171 -11.45 3.76 -6.15
C TYR A 171 -12.92 4.07 -5.86
N ARG A 172 -13.56 3.34 -4.94
CA ARG A 172 -14.95 3.58 -4.53
C ARG A 172 -15.11 4.95 -3.89
N ASN A 173 -14.16 5.34 -3.04
CA ASN A 173 -14.16 6.64 -2.39
C ASN A 173 -13.86 7.76 -3.39
N LEU A 174 -12.96 7.53 -4.36
CA LEU A 174 -12.70 8.49 -5.44
C LEU A 174 -13.94 8.72 -6.31
N PHE A 175 -14.63 7.65 -6.71
CA PHE A 175 -15.88 7.74 -7.46
C PHE A 175 -16.94 8.51 -6.67
N PHE A 176 -17.06 8.25 -5.37
CA PHE A 176 -17.99 8.96 -4.50
C PHE A 176 -17.67 10.48 -4.40
N LEU A 177 -16.40 10.84 -4.20
CA LEU A 177 -15.96 12.24 -4.16
C LEU A 177 -16.18 12.94 -5.51
N PHE A 178 -15.90 12.25 -6.62
CA PHE A 178 -16.14 12.75 -7.96
C PHE A 178 -17.63 13.01 -8.21
N PHE A 179 -18.50 12.09 -7.77
CA PHE A 179 -19.94 12.25 -7.88
C PHE A 179 -20.46 13.46 -7.07
N ILE A 180 -20.02 13.60 -5.81
CA ILE A 180 -20.35 14.77 -4.98
C ILE A 180 -19.92 16.06 -5.67
N TRP A 181 -18.72 16.08 -6.25
CA TRP A 181 -18.18 17.25 -6.94
C TRP A 181 -19.03 17.63 -8.17
N ILE A 182 -19.45 16.65 -8.98
CA ILE A 182 -20.37 16.88 -10.10
C ILE A 182 -21.71 17.42 -9.61
N CYS A 183 -22.32 16.79 -8.61
CA CYS A 183 -23.59 17.25 -8.06
C CYS A 183 -23.52 18.70 -7.59
N ARG A 184 -22.41 19.08 -6.93
CA ARG A 184 -22.20 20.46 -6.48
C ARG A 184 -22.13 21.46 -7.64
N ILE A 185 -21.52 21.09 -8.77
CA ILE A 185 -21.45 21.97 -9.95
C ILE A 185 -22.82 22.14 -10.60
N ILE A 186 -23.61 21.07 -10.66
CA ILE A 186 -24.95 21.12 -11.27
C ILE A 186 -25.93 21.93 -10.41
N LEU A 187 -25.78 21.90 -9.09
CA LEU A 187 -26.66 22.64 -8.17
C LEU A 187 -26.27 24.11 -7.96
N SER A 188 -25.10 24.55 -8.43
CA SER A 188 -24.60 25.93 -8.27
C SER A 188 -24.80 26.77 -9.51
#